data_AF-A0AAW0Q2I7-F1
#
_entry.id   AF-A0AAW0Q2I7-F1
#
_cell.length_a   1.000
_cell.length_b   1.000
_cell.length_c   1.000
_cell.angle_alpha   90.00
_cell.angle_beta   90.00
_cell.angle_gamma   90.00
#
_symmetry.space_group_name_H-M   'P 1'
#
loop_
_entity.id
_entity.type
_entity.pdbx_description
1 polymer ?
#
loop_
_entity_poly.entity_id
_entity_poly.type
_entity_poly.pdbx_seq_one_letter_code
_entity_poly.pdbx_strand_id
1 'polypeptide(L)'
;MDQTYSYRRQEVVVKSLKVEEILERWPALFTPEQINEEFRRCTTIPLESSFMSNLDKHTSKLLTVFSSVGGSRGERLRLQWIELVQNPSASVVRKRDVVLRCLVDYMGDNIR
;
A
#
# COMPACT_ATOMS: atom_id res chain seq x y z
N MET A 1 -16.69 19.08 4.06
CA MET A 1 -16.52 17.62 3.95
C MET A 1 -16.75 16.87 5.26
N ASP A 2 -16.91 17.55 6.40
CA ASP A 2 -17.17 16.87 7.69
C ASP A 2 -18.62 16.39 7.80
N GLN A 3 -19.57 17.08 7.19
CA GLN A 3 -20.99 16.71 7.18
C GLN A 3 -21.28 15.36 6.50
N THR A 4 -20.38 14.86 5.64
CA THR A 4 -20.56 13.58 4.94
C THR A 4 -19.77 12.42 5.55
N TYR A 5 -18.87 12.67 6.50
CA TYR A 5 -18.04 11.63 7.12
C TYR A 5 -18.88 10.55 7.81
N SER A 6 -19.88 10.95 8.60
CA SER A 6 -20.77 10.01 9.29
C SER A 6 -21.52 9.08 8.33
N TYR A 7 -22.06 9.64 7.24
CA TYR A 7 -22.73 8.86 6.19
C TYR A 7 -21.78 7.90 5.49
N ARG A 8 -20.59 8.35 5.10
CA ARG A 8 -19.55 7.50 4.49
C ARG A 8 -19.15 6.35 5.41
N ARG A 9 -18.91 6.64 6.69
CA ARG A 9 -18.56 5.63 7.69
C ARG A 9 -19.70 4.61 7.91
N GLN A 10 -20.95 5.04 7.87
CA GLN A 10 -22.09 4.12 7.96
C GLN A 10 -22.11 3.16 6.76
N GLU A 11 -21.80 3.64 5.56
CA GLU A 11 -21.76 2.80 4.36
C GLU A 11 -20.58 1.83 4.36
N VAL A 12 -19.40 2.30 4.77
CA VAL A 12 -18.18 1.49 4.81
C VAL A 12 -18.17 0.49 5.97
N VAL A 13 -18.46 0.94 7.19
CA VAL A 13 -18.29 0.15 8.42
C VAL A 13 -19.54 -0.64 8.78
N VAL A 14 -20.73 -0.04 8.64
CA VAL A 14 -21.98 -0.67 9.08
C VAL A 14 -22.61 -1.48 7.97
N LYS A 15 -22.72 -0.92 6.76
CA LYS A 15 -23.31 -1.62 5.61
C LYS A 15 -22.31 -2.50 4.87
N SER A 16 -21.01 -2.30 5.08
CA SER A 16 -19.94 -3.05 4.42
C SER A 16 -20.14 -3.16 2.90
N LEU A 17 -20.48 -2.02 2.27
CA LEU A 17 -20.68 -1.95 0.83
C LEU A 17 -19.41 -2.40 0.09
N LYS A 18 -19.59 -2.96 -1.11
CA LYS A 18 -18.45 -3.32 -1.95
C LYS A 18 -17.71 -2.07 -2.41
N VAL A 19 -16.43 -2.23 -2.75
CA VAL A 19 -15.58 -1.11 -3.18
C VAL A 19 -16.15 -0.42 -4.41
N GLU A 20 -16.74 -1.18 -5.34
CA GLU A 20 -17.36 -0.64 -6.55
C GLU A 20 -18.54 0.28 -6.22
N GLU A 21 -19.40 -0.12 -5.28
CA GLU A 21 -20.56 0.67 -4.84
C GLU A 21 -20.14 1.96 -4.11
N ILE A 22 -19.05 1.89 -3.34
CA ILE A 22 -18.49 3.07 -2.66
C ILE A 22 -17.88 4.03 -3.69
N LEU A 23 -17.21 3.51 -4.73
CA LEU A 23 -16.62 4.30 -5.80
C LEU A 23 -17.70 5.05 -6.61
N GLU A 24 -18.79 4.38 -6.96
CA GLU A 24 -19.90 5.01 -7.68
C GLU A 24 -20.54 6.15 -6.88
N ARG A 25 -20.73 5.96 -5.56
CA ARG A 25 -21.42 6.93 -4.70
C ARG A 25 -20.51 8.04 -4.20
N TRP A 26 -19.24 7.73 -3.98
CA TRP A 26 -18.25 8.65 -3.41
C TRP A 26 -16.93 8.61 -4.19
N PRO A 27 -16.92 8.97 -5.48
CA PRO A 27 -15.72 8.87 -6.31
C PRO A 27 -14.57 9.72 -5.77
N ALA A 28 -14.88 10.85 -5.13
CA ALA A 28 -13.89 11.70 -4.48
C ALA A 28 -13.11 10.98 -3.36
N LEU A 29 -13.68 9.96 -2.69
CA LEU A 29 -12.94 9.18 -1.68
C LEU A 29 -11.71 8.46 -2.23
N PHE A 30 -11.62 8.30 -3.54
CA PHE A 30 -10.52 7.61 -4.20
C PHE A 30 -9.45 8.57 -4.72
N THR A 31 -9.53 9.87 -4.42
CA THR A 31 -8.38 10.76 -4.63
C THR A 31 -7.36 10.60 -3.50
N PRO A 32 -6.05 10.72 -3.77
CA PRO A 32 -5.02 10.60 -2.75
C PRO A 32 -5.25 11.51 -1.52
N GLU A 33 -5.74 12.73 -1.73
CA GLU A 33 -6.01 13.70 -0.67
C GLU A 33 -7.14 13.23 0.24
N GLN A 34 -8.24 12.73 -0.34
CA GLN A 34 -9.37 12.23 0.44
C GLN A 34 -9.04 10.95 1.20
N ILE A 35 -8.28 10.04 0.59
CA ILE A 35 -7.81 8.82 1.27
C ILE A 35 -6.96 9.20 2.49
N ASN A 36 -6.02 10.14 2.33
CA ASN A 36 -5.19 10.62 3.42
C ASN A 36 -6.01 11.24 4.56
N GLU A 37 -6.98 12.11 4.22
CA GLU A 37 -7.84 12.77 5.21
C GLU A 37 -8.76 11.80 5.94
N GLU A 38 -9.39 10.86 5.23
CA GLU A 38 -10.27 9.87 5.85
C GLU A 38 -9.50 8.90 6.75
N PHE A 39 -8.32 8.45 6.32
CA PHE A 39 -7.45 7.64 7.16
C PHE A 39 -7.05 8.41 8.43
N ARG A 40 -6.64 9.68 8.29
CA ARG A 40 -6.28 10.54 9.42
C ARG A 40 -7.47 10.75 10.36
N ARG A 41 -8.68 10.97 9.86
CA ARG A 41 -9.89 11.14 10.70
C ARG A 41 -10.20 9.89 11.51
N CYS A 42 -10.03 8.70 10.92
CA CYS A 42 -10.27 7.42 11.59
C CYS A 42 -9.20 7.04 12.60
N THR A 43 -7.93 7.28 12.28
CA THR A 43 -6.79 6.73 13.03
C THR A 43 -6.01 7.78 13.82
N THR A 44 -6.23 9.08 13.55
CA THR A 44 -5.41 10.23 13.98
C THR A 44 -3.97 10.25 13.44
N ILE A 45 -3.63 9.31 12.55
CA ILE A 45 -2.28 9.14 12.01
C ILE A 45 -2.20 9.70 10.57
N PRO A 46 -1.15 10.44 10.20
CA PRO A 46 -0.94 10.85 8.81
C PRO A 46 -0.58 9.63 7.94
N LEU A 47 -1.43 9.27 6.99
CA LEU A 47 -1.29 8.04 6.21
C LEU A 47 0.05 7.98 5.45
N GLU A 48 0.29 8.88 4.51
CA GLU A 48 1.41 8.76 3.58
C GLU A 48 2.78 8.80 4.28
N SER A 49 3.01 9.77 5.17
CA SER A 49 4.28 9.89 5.88
C SER A 49 4.52 8.72 6.84
N SER A 50 3.48 8.25 7.53
CA SER A 50 3.59 7.10 8.43
C SER A 50 3.81 5.80 7.67
N PHE A 51 3.10 5.60 6.55
CA PHE A 51 3.27 4.46 5.68
C PHE A 51 4.69 4.40 5.12
N MET A 52 5.18 5.50 4.55
CA MET A 52 6.52 5.57 3.98
C MET A 52 7.61 5.38 5.03
N SER A 53 7.45 5.94 6.24
CA SER A 53 8.38 5.73 7.34
C SER A 53 8.42 4.26 7.79
N ASN A 54 7.26 3.60 7.89
CA ASN A 54 7.20 2.19 8.22
C ASN A 54 7.76 1.31 7.08
N LEU A 55 7.51 1.66 5.83
CA LEU A 55 8.07 0.98 4.66
C LEU A 55 9.60 1.00 4.72
N ASP A 56 10.20 2.16 4.98
CA ASP A 56 11.65 2.29 5.14
C ASP A 56 12.17 1.46 6.32
N LYS A 57 11.53 1.58 7.49
CA LYS A 57 11.88 0.83 8.70
C LYS A 57 11.86 -0.68 8.50
N HIS A 58 10.92 -1.18 7.69
CA HIS A 58 10.71 -2.61 7.48
C HIS A 58 11.32 -3.14 6.18
N THR A 59 11.92 -2.29 5.34
CA THR A 59 12.48 -2.66 4.03
C THR A 59 13.43 -3.87 4.13
N SER A 60 14.40 -3.86 5.04
CA SER A 60 15.35 -4.97 5.16
C SER A 60 14.66 -6.30 5.49
N LYS A 61 13.64 -6.29 6.36
CA LYS A 61 12.86 -7.49 6.70
C LYS A 61 12.01 -7.97 5.53
N LEU A 62 11.40 -7.04 4.80
CA LEU A 62 10.61 -7.34 3.61
C LEU A 62 11.48 -7.99 2.52
N LEU A 63 12.69 -7.48 2.28
CA LEU A 63 13.63 -8.10 1.33
C LEU A 63 14.01 -9.53 1.75
N THR A 64 14.21 -9.79 3.04
CA THR A 64 14.42 -11.16 3.53
C THR A 64 13.22 -12.06 3.23
N VAL A 65 11.99 -11.59 3.49
CA VAL A 65 10.76 -12.32 3.16
C VAL A 65 10.68 -12.61 1.65
N PHE A 66 10.93 -11.62 0.79
CA PHE A 66 10.90 -11.81 -0.66
C PHE A 66 11.95 -12.82 -1.14
N SER A 67 13.16 -12.80 -0.57
CA SER A 67 14.22 -13.74 -0.91
C SER A 67 13.93 -15.20 -0.50
N SER A 68 13.04 -15.41 0.46
CA SER A 68 12.65 -16.76 0.91
C SER A 68 11.63 -17.43 -0.02
N VAL A 69 11.02 -16.66 -0.93
CA VAL A 69 10.06 -17.19 -1.90
C VAL A 69 10.83 -17.96 -2.98
N GLY A 70 10.48 -19.23 -3.17
CA GLY A 70 11.04 -20.07 -4.22
C GLY A 70 10.21 -20.09 -5.51
N GLY A 71 10.64 -20.90 -6.46
CA GLY A 71 9.92 -21.15 -7.72
C GLY A 71 9.83 -19.93 -8.65
N SER A 72 8.90 -19.98 -9.60
CA SER A 72 8.73 -18.91 -10.61
C SER A 72 8.38 -17.56 -9.99
N ARG A 73 7.66 -17.54 -8.88
CA ARG A 73 7.34 -16.32 -8.14
C ARG A 73 8.56 -15.73 -7.44
N GLY A 74 9.38 -16.57 -6.81
CA GLY A 74 10.66 -16.17 -6.24
C GLY A 74 11.57 -15.50 -7.27
N GLU A 75 11.62 -16.09 -8.48
CA GLU A 75 12.39 -15.52 -9.58
C GLU A 75 11.87 -14.16 -10.04
N ARG A 76 10.54 -13.98 -10.16
CA ARG A 76 9.95 -12.66 -10.48
C ARG A 76 10.31 -11.61 -9.44
N LEU A 77 10.17 -11.94 -8.14
CA LEU A 77 10.57 -11.04 -7.06
C LEU A 77 12.06 -10.70 -7.13
N ARG A 78 12.92 -11.70 -7.35
CA ARG A 78 14.37 -11.53 -7.51
C ARG A 78 14.72 -10.55 -8.62
N LEU A 79 14.06 -10.63 -9.76
CA LEU A 79 14.27 -9.72 -10.89
C LEU A 79 13.92 -8.26 -10.55
N GLN A 80 13.02 -8.02 -9.61
CA GLN A 80 12.66 -6.66 -9.19
C GLN A 80 13.68 -6.04 -8.24
N TRP A 81 14.22 -6.80 -7.27
CA TRP A 81 15.13 -6.23 -6.27
C TRP A 81 16.62 -6.41 -6.58
N ILE A 82 16.98 -7.19 -7.62
CA ILE A 82 18.39 -7.32 -8.06
C ILE A 82 19.03 -5.96 -8.38
N GLU A 83 18.25 -4.98 -8.84
CA GLU A 83 18.75 -3.63 -9.08
C GLU A 83 19.24 -2.93 -7.80
N LEU A 84 18.66 -3.25 -6.64
CA LEU A 84 19.11 -2.70 -5.35
C LEU A 84 20.41 -3.34 -4.88
N VAL A 85 20.68 -4.59 -5.29
CA VAL A 85 21.98 -5.25 -5.04
C VAL A 85 23.06 -4.61 -5.89
N GLN A 86 22.75 -4.35 -7.16
CA GLN A 86 23.68 -3.74 -8.11
C GLN A 86 23.94 -2.26 -7.79
N ASN A 87 22.99 -1.57 -7.13
CA ASN A 87 23.13 -0.18 -6.72
C ASN A 87 22.82 0.01 -5.21
N PRO A 88 23.78 -0.29 -4.32
CA PRO A 88 23.60 -0.09 -2.87
C PRO A 88 23.32 1.37 -2.49
N SER A 89 23.81 2.32 -3.30
CA SER A 89 23.62 3.76 -3.16
C SER A 89 22.29 4.28 -3.73
N ALA A 90 21.37 3.40 -4.13
CA ALA A 90 20.07 3.81 -4.64
C ALA A 90 19.34 4.74 -3.66
N SER A 91 18.66 5.75 -4.21
CA SER A 91 17.91 6.73 -3.43
C SER A 91 16.79 6.07 -2.62
N VAL A 92 16.35 6.73 -1.54
CA VAL A 92 15.23 6.26 -0.72
C VAL A 92 13.98 6.07 -1.57
N VAL A 93 13.71 6.98 -2.50
CA VAL A 93 12.58 6.88 -3.44
C VAL A 93 12.68 5.61 -4.28
N ARG A 94 13.86 5.29 -4.82
CA ARG A 94 14.03 4.07 -5.62
C ARG A 94 13.89 2.80 -4.78
N LYS A 95 14.41 2.80 -3.56
CA LYS A 95 14.24 1.67 -2.62
C LYS A 95 12.76 1.42 -2.32
N ARG A 96 11.99 2.48 -2.00
CA ARG A 96 10.54 2.38 -1.75
C ARG A 96 9.78 1.83 -2.96
N ASP A 97 10.06 2.35 -4.15
CA ASP A 97 9.46 1.91 -5.40
C ASP A 97 9.67 0.40 -5.65
N VAL A 98 10.91 -0.10 -5.49
CA VAL A 98 11.20 -1.54 -5.61
C VAL A 98 10.45 -2.36 -4.57
N VAL A 99 10.49 -1.95 -3.30
CA VAL A 99 9.84 -2.69 -2.21
C VAL A 99 8.33 -2.74 -2.44
N LEU A 100 7.71 -1.67 -2.92
CA LEU A 100 6.29 -1.63 -3.25
C LEU A 100 5.92 -2.58 -4.39
N ARG A 101 6.70 -2.61 -5.49
CA ARG A 101 6.47 -3.59 -6.56
C ARG A 101 6.56 -5.03 -6.04
N CYS A 102 7.59 -5.33 -5.26
CA CYS A 102 7.76 -6.65 -4.67
C CYS A 102 6.60 -7.00 -3.74
N LEU A 103 6.11 -6.04 -2.95
CA LEU A 103 4.98 -6.23 -2.05
C LEU A 103 3.68 -6.52 -2.80
N VAL A 104 3.42 -5.81 -3.91
CA VAL A 104 2.26 -6.06 -4.77
C VAL A 104 2.33 -7.46 -5.37
N ASP A 105 3.47 -7.86 -5.93
CA ASP A 105 3.66 -9.22 -6.47
C ASP A 105 3.56 -10.30 -5.38
N TYR A 106 4.02 -10.00 -4.17
CA TYR A 106 3.96 -10.92 -3.04
C TYR A 106 2.53 -11.09 -2.49
N MET A 107 1.72 -10.03 -2.45
CA MET A 107 0.36 -10.08 -1.90
C MET A 107 -0.71 -10.38 -2.96
N GLY A 108 -0.50 -9.98 -4.21
CA GLY A 108 -1.49 -9.95 -5.28
C GLY A 108 -1.95 -11.31 -5.80
N ASP A 109 -1.25 -12.40 -5.50
CA ASP A 109 -1.67 -13.75 -5.91
C ASP A 109 -2.92 -14.28 -5.15
N ASN A 110 -3.43 -13.56 -4.13
CA ASN A 110 -4.64 -13.93 -3.38
C ASN A 110 -5.89 -13.10 -3.75
N ILE A 111 -5.82 -12.22 -4.75
CA ILE A 111 -7.01 -11.53 -5.28
C ILE A 111 -7.46 -12.29 -6.54
N ARG A 112 -8.18 -13.39 -6.34
CA ARG A 112 -8.91 -14.13 -7.38
C ARG A 112 -10.35 -14.33 -6.94
#